data_AF-A0A7W9SXW0-F1
#
_entry.id   AF-A0A7W9SXW0-F1
#
_cell.length_a   1.000
_cell.length_b   1.000
_cell.length_c   1.000
_cell.angle_alpha   90.00
_cell.angle_beta   90.00
_cell.angle_gamma   90.00
#
_symmetry.space_group_name_H-M   'P 1'
#
loop_
_entity.id
_entity.type
_entity.pdbx_description
1 polymer ?
#
loop_
_entity_poly.entity_id
_entity_poly.type
_entity_poly.pdbx_seq_one_letter_code
_entity_poly.pdbx_strand_id
1 'polypeptide(L)'
;MDLFDLLFGVRDLAEEKKNNARVRRIQSESRVLDAHTSVVQSQRALDEALLESRRSLTRQEFESRTDLAFLEASLRTRLADAMGESEDAQRKFQLRQYARSLPAADAIAFLQGESHREQALGDYDATIRFLRQGTGGLPPRQLPAPPPPRPEPDPPPPPPPDPPIQRRLSQEEVDRRAFKAVKDISALPKEKHETAWEEWRKKLRTEVPPLVAEEIAKRAETLRTMAR
;
A
#
# COMPACT_ATOMS: atom_id res chain seq x y z
N MET A 1 -53.28 -51.40 62.83
CA MET A 1 -52.49 -50.34 62.19
C MET A 1 -53.00 -49.04 62.76
N ASP A 2 -52.19 -48.36 63.57
CA ASP A 2 -52.66 -47.19 64.30
C ASP A 2 -52.76 -45.98 63.37
N LEU A 3 -53.75 -45.12 63.63
CA LEU A 3 -53.99 -43.90 62.85
C LEU A 3 -52.76 -42.96 62.86
N PHE A 4 -51.93 -43.08 63.90
CA PHE A 4 -50.65 -42.38 64.01
C PHE A 4 -49.61 -42.85 62.98
N ASP A 5 -49.46 -44.16 62.74
CA ASP A 5 -48.51 -44.69 61.74
C ASP A 5 -48.82 -44.18 60.33
N LEU A 6 -50.12 -44.02 60.03
CA LEU A 6 -50.58 -43.53 58.74
C LEU A 6 -50.28 -42.03 58.56
N LEU A 7 -50.38 -41.24 59.63
CA LEU A 7 -50.03 -39.81 59.61
C LEU A 7 -48.52 -39.58 59.49
N PHE A 8 -47.69 -40.39 60.17
CA PHE A 8 -46.24 -40.32 60.03
C PHE A 8 -45.79 -40.71 58.61
N GLY A 9 -46.34 -41.79 58.04
CA GLY A 9 -46.01 -42.21 56.68
C GLY A 9 -46.38 -41.17 55.60
N VAL A 10 -47.50 -40.46 55.75
CA VAL A 10 -47.88 -39.38 54.82
C VAL A 10 -46.93 -38.18 54.91
N ARG A 11 -46.44 -37.84 56.11
CA ARG A 11 -45.46 -36.78 56.30
C ARG A 11 -44.11 -37.13 55.66
N ASP A 12 -43.62 -38.34 55.89
CA ASP A 12 -42.35 -38.80 55.33
C ASP A 12 -42.39 -38.81 53.80
N LEU A 13 -43.50 -39.29 53.21
CA LEU A 13 -43.71 -39.27 51.76
C LEU A 13 -43.76 -37.84 51.19
N ALA A 14 -44.36 -36.89 51.93
CA ALA A 14 -44.40 -35.48 51.51
C ALA A 14 -43.01 -34.83 51.57
N GLU A 15 -42.22 -35.12 52.60
CA GLU A 15 -40.83 -34.67 52.72
C GLU A 15 -39.94 -35.30 51.62
N GLU A 16 -40.10 -36.58 51.33
CA GLU A 16 -39.40 -37.26 50.24
C GLU A 16 -39.72 -36.64 48.87
N LYS A 17 -41.02 -36.39 48.58
CA LYS A 17 -41.43 -35.70 47.34
C LYS A 17 -40.84 -34.30 47.24
N LYS A 18 -40.79 -33.55 48.35
CA LYS A 18 -40.18 -32.21 48.39
C LYS A 18 -38.67 -32.27 48.14
N ASN A 19 -37.97 -33.23 48.73
CA ASN A 19 -36.54 -33.45 48.51
C ASN A 19 -36.25 -33.87 47.07
N ASN A 20 -37.03 -34.79 46.51
CA ASN A 20 -36.91 -35.20 45.11
C ASN A 20 -37.17 -34.03 44.14
N ALA A 21 -38.16 -33.17 44.42
CA ALA A 21 -38.40 -31.96 43.65
C ALA A 21 -37.21 -30.98 43.72
N ARG A 22 -36.61 -30.82 44.91
CA ARG A 22 -35.42 -29.98 45.12
C ARG A 22 -34.21 -30.52 44.35
N VAL A 23 -33.95 -31.82 44.39
CA VAL A 23 -32.86 -32.47 43.65
C VAL A 23 -33.04 -32.29 42.15
N ARG A 24 -34.25 -32.53 41.63
CA ARG A 24 -34.56 -32.30 40.20
C ARG A 24 -34.32 -30.85 39.78
N ARG A 25 -34.72 -29.90 40.63
CA ARG A 25 -34.48 -28.47 40.38
C ARG A 25 -32.98 -28.17 40.32
N ILE A 26 -32.20 -28.60 41.32
CA ILE A 26 -30.73 -28.39 41.34
C ILE A 26 -30.07 -29.04 40.11
N GLN A 27 -30.49 -30.24 39.73
CA GLN A 27 -29.97 -30.91 38.53
C GLN A 27 -30.33 -30.14 37.25
N SER A 28 -31.54 -29.59 37.15
CA SER A 28 -31.92 -28.76 36.01
C SER A 28 -31.14 -27.46 35.95
N GLU A 29 -30.89 -26.82 37.10
CA GLU A 29 -30.08 -25.60 37.20
C GLU A 29 -28.61 -25.87 36.82
N SER A 30 -28.03 -26.99 37.29
CA SER A 30 -26.69 -27.43 36.90
C SER A 30 -26.58 -27.63 35.39
N ARG A 31 -27.54 -28.31 34.76
CA ARG A 31 -27.55 -28.53 33.30
C ARG A 31 -27.61 -27.21 32.52
N VAL A 32 -28.36 -26.23 33.01
CA VAL A 32 -28.43 -24.91 32.37
C VAL A 32 -27.10 -24.16 32.52
N LEU A 33 -26.45 -24.23 33.68
CA LEU A 33 -25.13 -23.63 33.89
C LEU A 33 -24.05 -24.27 33.02
N ASP A 34 -24.06 -25.60 32.89
CA ASP A 34 -23.13 -26.34 32.03
C ASP A 34 -23.35 -25.97 30.55
N ALA A 35 -24.61 -25.91 30.11
CA ALA A 35 -24.96 -25.48 28.76
C ALA A 35 -24.53 -24.03 28.49
N HIS A 36 -24.78 -23.11 29.42
CA HIS A 36 -24.34 -21.73 29.31
C HIS A 36 -22.82 -21.62 29.23
N THR A 37 -22.10 -22.36 30.07
CA THR A 37 -20.63 -22.40 30.06
C THR A 37 -20.11 -22.93 28.72
N SER A 38 -20.72 -23.99 28.19
CA SER A 38 -20.39 -24.54 26.88
C SER A 38 -20.62 -23.53 25.74
N VAL A 39 -21.73 -22.77 25.77
CA VAL A 39 -22.00 -21.71 24.79
C VAL A 39 -20.96 -20.60 24.87
N VAL A 40 -20.62 -20.14 26.08
CA VAL A 40 -19.59 -19.09 26.28
C VAL A 40 -18.22 -19.55 25.79
N GLN A 41 -17.85 -20.81 26.05
CA GLN A 41 -16.61 -21.38 25.54
C GLN A 41 -16.61 -21.48 24.01
N SER A 42 -17.72 -21.92 23.43
CA SER A 42 -17.89 -22.00 21.97
C SER A 42 -17.81 -20.61 21.32
N GLN A 43 -18.39 -19.59 21.96
CA GLN A 43 -18.30 -18.20 21.50
C GLN A 43 -16.87 -17.70 21.52
N ARG A 44 -16.12 -17.95 22.60
CA ARG A 44 -14.69 -17.56 22.68
C ARG A 44 -13.85 -18.25 21.61
N ALA A 45 -14.09 -19.54 21.37
CA ALA A 45 -13.40 -20.29 20.33
C ALA A 45 -13.70 -19.74 18.93
N LEU A 46 -14.95 -19.33 18.67
CA LEU A 46 -15.33 -18.67 17.41
C LEU A 46 -14.64 -17.31 17.25
N ASP A 47 -14.61 -16.49 18.30
CA ASP A 47 -13.96 -15.18 18.28
C ASP A 47 -12.45 -15.32 18.04
N GLU A 48 -11.80 -16.31 18.65
CA GLU A 48 -10.39 -16.62 18.43
C GLU A 48 -10.13 -17.09 16.99
N ALA A 49 -10.97 -17.97 16.45
CA ALA A 49 -10.87 -18.44 15.07
C ALA A 49 -11.07 -17.29 14.05
N LEU A 50 -12.00 -16.38 14.30
CA LEU A 50 -12.19 -15.18 13.46
C LEU A 50 -10.98 -14.24 13.51
N LEU A 51 -10.39 -14.07 14.69
CA LEU A 51 -9.21 -13.23 14.85
C LEU A 51 -7.98 -13.83 14.16
N GLU A 52 -7.80 -15.15 14.25
CA GLU A 52 -6.72 -15.87 13.55
C GLU A 52 -6.92 -15.83 12.03
N SER A 53 -8.16 -16.00 11.54
CA SER A 53 -8.50 -15.85 10.12
C SER A 53 -8.24 -14.43 9.61
N ARG A 54 -8.47 -13.41 10.44
CA ARG A 54 -8.17 -12.02 10.05
C ARG A 54 -6.66 -11.78 9.97
N ARG A 55 -5.88 -12.34 10.91
CA ARG A 55 -4.42 -12.26 10.88
C ARG A 55 -3.84 -12.95 9.64
N SER A 56 -4.31 -14.15 9.29
CA SER A 56 -3.85 -14.87 8.11
C SER A 56 -4.16 -14.11 6.82
N LEU A 57 -5.36 -13.53 6.69
CA LEU A 57 -5.73 -12.69 5.55
C LEU A 57 -4.79 -11.48 5.42
N THR A 58 -4.53 -10.75 6.50
CA THR A 58 -3.62 -9.58 6.45
C THR A 58 -2.20 -9.96 6.07
N ARG A 59 -1.73 -11.13 6.50
CA ARG A 59 -0.41 -11.65 6.13
C ARG A 59 -0.36 -12.00 4.65
N GLN A 60 -1.38 -12.69 4.15
CA GLN A 60 -1.49 -13.05 2.74
C GLN A 60 -1.58 -11.81 1.84
N GLU A 61 -2.37 -10.80 2.24
CA GLU A 61 -2.43 -9.52 1.53
C GLU A 61 -1.07 -8.83 1.49
N PHE A 62 -0.34 -8.83 2.60
CA PHE A 62 1.01 -8.26 2.64
C PHE A 62 1.97 -9.03 1.71
N GLU A 63 2.00 -10.36 1.79
CA GLU A 63 2.83 -11.22 0.94
C GLU A 63 2.52 -11.01 -0.55
N SER A 64 1.24 -10.94 -0.92
CA SER A 64 0.83 -10.67 -2.31
C SER A 64 1.27 -9.29 -2.82
N ARG A 65 1.27 -8.26 -1.95
CA ARG A 65 1.74 -6.92 -2.30
C ARG A 65 3.25 -6.88 -2.49
N THR A 66 4.00 -7.60 -1.65
CA THR A 66 5.46 -7.69 -1.79
C THR A 66 5.86 -8.42 -3.07
N ASP A 67 5.15 -9.48 -3.44
CA ASP A 67 5.41 -10.23 -4.67
C ASP A 67 5.11 -9.38 -5.92
N LEU A 68 4.01 -8.61 -5.90
CA LEU A 68 3.67 -7.70 -6.98
C LEU A 68 4.70 -6.57 -7.12
N ALA A 69 5.16 -5.99 -6.01
CA ALA A 69 6.21 -4.97 -6.04
C ALA A 69 7.53 -5.52 -6.58
N PHE A 70 7.90 -6.76 -6.22
CA PHE A 70 9.08 -7.42 -6.75
C PHE A 70 8.96 -7.68 -8.26
N LEU A 71 7.81 -8.18 -8.71
CA LEU A 71 7.54 -8.39 -10.12
C LEU A 71 7.61 -7.07 -10.89
N GLU A 72 6.99 -6.00 -10.39
CA GLU A 72 7.03 -4.68 -11.02
C GLU A 72 8.46 -4.14 -11.12
N ALA A 73 9.25 -4.23 -10.04
CA ALA A 73 10.66 -3.84 -10.07
C ALA A 73 11.45 -4.63 -11.12
N SER A 74 11.23 -5.95 -11.20
CA SER A 74 11.89 -6.80 -12.20
C SER A 74 11.51 -6.44 -13.64
N LEU A 75 10.24 -6.10 -13.89
CA LEU A 75 9.76 -5.68 -15.20
C LEU A 75 10.34 -4.31 -15.59
N ARG A 76 10.42 -3.37 -14.65
CA ARG A 76 11.05 -2.06 -14.88
C ARG A 76 12.53 -2.20 -15.24
N THR A 77 13.27 -3.07 -14.55
CA THR A 77 14.67 -3.36 -14.89
C THR A 77 14.79 -3.95 -16.30
N ARG A 78 14.01 -4.99 -16.62
CA ARG A 78 14.02 -5.59 -17.96
C ARG A 78 13.64 -4.59 -19.06
N LEU A 79 12.70 -3.70 -18.80
CA LEU A 79 12.32 -2.65 -19.75
C LEU A 79 13.45 -1.65 -19.96
N ALA A 80 14.13 -1.23 -18.88
CA ALA A 80 15.28 -0.33 -18.97
C ALA A 80 16.42 -0.97 -19.77
N ASP A 81 16.72 -2.26 -19.53
CA ASP A 81 17.73 -3.00 -20.28
C ASP A 81 17.36 -3.11 -21.76
N ALA A 82 16.12 -3.48 -22.08
CA ALA A 82 15.64 -3.58 -23.46
C ALA A 82 15.65 -2.23 -24.21
N MET A 83 15.33 -1.12 -23.52
CA MET A 83 15.45 0.21 -24.10
C MET A 83 16.92 0.57 -24.38
N GLY A 84 17.83 0.27 -23.45
CA GLY A 84 19.27 0.46 -23.65
C GLY A 84 19.81 -0.34 -24.86
N GLU A 85 19.43 -1.61 -24.97
CA GLU A 85 19.81 -2.45 -26.12
C GLU A 85 19.27 -1.90 -27.45
N SER A 86 18.04 -1.36 -27.45
CA SER A 86 17.44 -0.74 -28.62
C SER A 86 18.17 0.54 -29.04
N GLU A 87 18.52 1.40 -28.09
CA GLU A 87 19.27 2.64 -28.35
C GLU A 87 20.67 2.33 -28.90
N ASP A 88 21.35 1.34 -28.33
CA ASP A 88 22.66 0.88 -28.82
C ASP A 88 22.57 0.31 -30.24
N ALA A 89 21.54 -0.50 -30.53
CA ALA A 89 21.31 -1.04 -31.86
C ALA A 89 21.06 0.09 -32.88
N GLN A 90 20.25 1.08 -32.51
CA GLN A 90 19.97 2.24 -33.36
C GLN A 90 21.23 3.07 -33.61
N ARG A 91 22.03 3.33 -32.57
CA ARG A 91 23.30 4.04 -32.69
C ARG A 91 24.27 3.30 -33.61
N LYS A 92 24.44 1.99 -33.43
CA LYS A 92 25.28 1.15 -34.31
C LYS A 92 24.82 1.18 -35.75
N PHE A 93 23.50 1.16 -35.99
CA PHE A 93 22.95 1.31 -37.33
C PHE A 93 23.32 2.67 -37.94
N GLN A 94 23.12 3.77 -37.21
CA GLN A 94 23.47 5.12 -37.67
C GLN A 94 24.97 5.26 -37.98
N LEU A 95 25.84 4.76 -37.10
CA LEU A 95 27.29 4.75 -37.31
C LEU A 95 27.69 4.00 -38.59
N ARG A 96 27.04 2.86 -38.86
CA ARG A 96 27.26 2.10 -40.11
C ARG A 96 26.79 2.86 -41.35
N GLN A 97 25.64 3.54 -41.27
CA GLN A 97 25.15 4.37 -42.39
C GLN A 97 26.10 5.52 -42.67
N TYR A 98 26.59 6.20 -41.62
CA TYR A 98 27.57 7.27 -41.74
C TYR A 98 28.90 6.77 -42.32
N ALA A 99 29.43 5.65 -41.82
CA ALA A 99 30.67 5.07 -42.34
C ALA A 99 30.57 4.68 -43.83
N ARG A 100 29.40 4.21 -44.28
CA ARG A 100 29.16 3.91 -45.71
C ARG A 100 29.18 5.16 -46.60
N SER A 101 28.93 6.34 -46.04
CA SER A 101 28.97 7.60 -46.79
C SER A 101 30.37 8.20 -46.93
N LEU A 102 31.35 7.68 -46.18
CA LEU A 102 32.74 8.13 -46.20
C LEU A 102 33.59 7.36 -47.22
N PRO A 103 34.71 7.94 -47.71
CA PRO A 103 35.73 7.20 -48.43
C PRO A 103 36.24 6.00 -47.63
N ALA A 104 36.60 4.90 -48.30
CA ALA A 104 36.93 3.63 -47.65
C ALA A 104 38.05 3.73 -46.59
N ALA A 105 39.08 4.54 -46.85
CA ALA A 105 40.18 4.76 -45.90
C ALA A 105 39.69 5.47 -44.61
N ASP A 106 38.85 6.49 -44.76
CA ASP A 106 38.32 7.28 -43.65
C ASP A 106 37.27 6.50 -42.85
N ALA A 107 36.46 5.67 -43.53
CA ALA A 107 35.47 4.81 -42.90
C ALA A 107 36.11 3.80 -41.94
N ILE A 108 37.27 3.21 -42.31
CA ILE A 108 38.01 2.27 -41.46
C ILE A 108 38.55 2.98 -40.22
N ALA A 109 39.19 4.14 -40.38
CA ALA A 109 39.72 4.92 -39.27
C ALA A 109 38.61 5.38 -38.30
N PHE A 110 37.46 5.82 -38.83
CA PHE A 110 36.31 6.21 -38.04
C PHE A 110 35.74 5.06 -37.19
N LEU A 111 35.52 3.88 -37.80
CA LEU A 111 34.99 2.72 -37.10
C LEU A 111 35.96 2.19 -36.02
N GLN A 112 37.27 2.25 -36.25
CA GLN A 112 38.27 1.92 -35.24
C GLN A 112 38.23 2.89 -34.05
N GLY A 113 38.11 4.19 -34.33
CA GLY A 113 37.98 5.23 -33.29
C GLY A 113 36.75 5.03 -32.40
N GLU A 114 35.57 4.77 -32.99
CA GLU A 114 34.35 4.49 -32.22
C GLU A 114 34.45 3.19 -31.43
N SER A 115 35.09 2.13 -31.97
CA SER A 115 35.31 0.88 -31.23
C SER A 115 36.13 1.09 -29.96
N HIS A 116 37.21 1.88 -30.02
CA HIS A 116 38.02 2.20 -28.85
C HIS A 116 37.25 3.05 -27.83
N ARG A 117 36.40 3.96 -28.32
CA ARG A 117 35.53 4.78 -27.48
C ARG A 117 34.47 3.94 -26.75
N GLU A 118 33.83 3.00 -27.45
CA GLU A 118 32.86 2.06 -26.84
C GLU A 118 33.53 1.23 -25.75
N GLN A 119 34.76 0.74 -25.98
CA GLN A 119 35.52 -0.02 -24.99
C GLN A 119 35.81 0.80 -23.73
N ALA A 120 36.25 2.05 -23.88
CA ALA A 120 36.52 2.94 -22.75
C ALA A 120 35.25 3.27 -21.93
N LEU A 121 34.10 3.43 -22.60
CA LEU A 121 32.82 3.62 -21.92
C LEU A 121 32.37 2.36 -21.18
N GLY A 122 32.55 1.18 -21.79
CA GLY A 122 32.25 -0.10 -21.14
C GLY A 122 33.07 -0.32 -19.86
N ASP A 123 34.36 0.03 -19.88
CA ASP A 123 35.24 -0.06 -18.70
C ASP A 123 34.80 0.91 -17.59
N TYR A 124 34.34 2.11 -17.96
CA TYR A 124 33.80 3.09 -17.02
C TYR A 124 32.52 2.59 -16.36
N ASP A 125 31.56 2.07 -17.14
CA ASP A 125 30.31 1.53 -16.61
C ASP A 125 30.52 0.31 -15.73
N ALA A 126 31.45 -0.58 -16.10
CA ALA A 126 31.87 -1.70 -15.24
C ALA A 126 32.43 -1.20 -13.91
N THR A 127 33.22 -0.12 -13.93
CA THR A 127 33.77 0.50 -12.73
C THR A 127 32.68 1.12 -11.85
N ILE A 128 31.71 1.83 -12.44
CA ILE A 128 30.58 2.40 -11.70
C ILE A 128 29.69 1.31 -11.10
N ARG A 129 29.42 0.22 -11.83
CA ARG A 129 28.69 -0.94 -11.30
C ARG A 129 29.44 -1.59 -10.14
N PHE A 130 30.75 -1.77 -10.27
CA PHE A 130 31.61 -2.27 -9.20
C PHE A 130 31.56 -1.36 -7.97
N LEU A 131 31.66 -0.03 -8.14
CA LEU A 131 31.55 0.93 -7.05
C LEU A 131 30.18 0.92 -6.36
N ARG A 132 29.08 0.74 -7.12
CA ARG A 132 27.73 0.62 -6.56
C ARG A 132 27.49 -0.70 -5.83
N GLN A 133 28.09 -1.79 -6.28
CA GLN A 133 27.97 -3.10 -5.62
C GLN A 133 28.96 -3.25 -4.46
N GLY A 134 30.03 -2.45 -4.43
CA GLY A 134 31.13 -2.51 -3.47
C GLY A 134 30.97 -1.74 -2.17
N THR A 135 29.81 -1.13 -1.86
CA THR A 135 29.54 -0.53 -0.54
C THR A 135 29.19 -1.58 0.51
N GLY A 136 30.09 -2.54 0.68
CA GLY A 136 30.18 -3.50 1.76
C GLY A 136 31.64 -3.64 2.21
N GLY A 137 32.25 -2.52 2.62
CA GLY A 137 33.55 -2.50 3.31
C GLY A 137 34.78 -2.33 2.40
N LEU A 138 35.26 -1.10 2.26
CA LEU A 138 36.69 -0.84 2.00
C LEU A 138 37.32 -0.29 3.29
N PRO A 139 38.50 -0.78 3.71
CA PRO A 139 39.17 -0.30 4.92
C PRO A 139 39.67 1.14 4.73
N PRO A 140 39.75 1.94 5.81
CA PRO A 140 40.17 3.33 5.72
C PRO A 140 41.63 3.43 5.30
N ARG A 141 41.88 3.90 4.07
CA ARG A 141 43.18 4.44 3.67
C ARG A 141 43.33 5.81 4.34
N GLN A 142 44.35 5.95 5.17
CA GLN A 142 44.77 7.22 5.75
C GLN A 142 45.13 8.20 4.64
N LEU A 143 44.29 9.22 4.44
CA LEU A 143 44.58 10.37 3.58
C LEU A 143 45.45 11.37 4.36
N PRO A 144 46.42 12.03 3.71
CA PRO A 144 47.24 13.08 4.32
C PRO A 144 46.40 14.29 4.75
N ALA A 145 46.84 14.97 5.80
CA ALA A 145 46.14 16.07 6.46
C ALA A 145 45.79 17.21 5.48
N PRO A 146 44.56 17.76 5.55
CA PRO A 146 44.12 18.82 4.65
C PRO A 146 44.88 20.13 4.90
N PRO A 147 45.05 20.96 3.86
CA PRO A 147 45.65 22.29 3.98
C PRO A 147 44.82 23.20 4.90
N PRO A 148 45.43 24.27 5.47
CA PRO A 148 44.74 25.19 6.37
C PRO A 148 43.48 25.80 5.70
N PRO A 149 42.40 25.99 6.47
CA PRO A 149 41.14 26.51 5.93
C PRO A 149 41.33 27.93 5.39
N ARG A 150 40.80 28.18 4.19
CA ARG A 150 40.70 29.53 3.64
C ARG A 150 39.81 30.39 4.55
N PRO A 151 40.05 31.72 4.63
CA PRO A 151 39.10 32.63 5.28
C PRO A 151 37.71 32.42 4.70
N GLU A 152 36.72 32.27 5.59
CA GLU A 152 35.33 32.02 5.21
C GLU A 152 34.80 33.18 4.35
N PRO A 153 34.20 32.90 3.18
CA PRO A 153 33.53 33.92 2.39
C PRO A 153 32.35 34.47 3.17
N ASP A 154 32.08 35.78 3.03
CA ASP A 154 30.93 36.43 3.66
C ASP A 154 29.63 35.64 3.39
N PRO A 155 28.78 35.47 4.42
CA PRO A 155 27.56 34.69 4.27
C PRO A 155 26.68 35.29 3.17
N PRO A 156 26.17 34.47 2.23
CA PRO A 156 25.26 34.95 1.20
C PRO A 156 24.00 35.55 1.84
N PRO A 157 23.37 36.56 1.22
CA PRO A 157 22.13 37.14 1.71
C PRO A 157 21.06 36.06 1.87
N PRO A 158 20.19 36.15 2.89
CA PRO A 158 19.15 35.16 3.13
C PRO A 158 18.25 35.05 1.88
N PRO A 159 17.85 33.82 1.50
CA PRO A 159 16.95 33.61 0.37
C PRO A 159 15.62 34.33 0.61
N PRO A 160 14.96 34.81 -0.46
CA PRO A 160 13.61 35.36 -0.34
C PRO A 160 12.68 34.31 0.32
N PRO A 161 11.72 34.74 1.15
CA PRO A 161 10.78 33.84 1.78
C PRO A 161 10.06 33.01 0.70
N ASP A 162 10.08 31.68 0.86
CA ASP A 162 9.38 30.78 -0.03
C ASP A 162 7.90 31.19 -0.13
N PRO A 163 7.30 31.13 -1.34
CA PRO A 163 5.88 31.38 -1.50
C PRO A 163 5.11 30.46 -0.54
N PRO A 164 3.99 30.93 0.04
CA PRO A 164 3.22 30.14 0.99
C PRO A 164 2.91 28.78 0.37
N ILE A 165 3.39 27.72 1.01
CA ILE A 165 3.19 26.33 0.61
C ILE A 165 1.68 26.14 0.45
N GLN A 166 1.20 26.21 -0.78
CA GLN A 166 -0.17 25.84 -1.11
C GLN A 166 -0.25 24.38 -0.70
N ARG A 167 -0.99 24.09 0.39
CA ARG A 167 -1.22 22.73 0.87
C ARG A 167 -1.87 21.94 -0.26
N ARG A 168 -1.04 21.25 -1.05
CA ARG A 168 -1.51 20.30 -2.04
C ARG A 168 -2.14 19.16 -1.24
N LEU A 169 -3.42 18.89 -1.49
CA LEU A 169 -4.02 17.67 -0.99
C LEU A 169 -3.23 16.49 -1.58
N SER A 170 -3.07 15.41 -0.80
CA SER A 170 -2.50 14.19 -1.36
C SER A 170 -3.41 13.65 -2.45
N GLN A 171 -2.83 12.96 -3.44
CA GLN A 171 -3.61 12.32 -4.52
C GLN A 171 -4.70 11.39 -3.97
N GLU A 172 -4.40 10.70 -2.87
CA GLU A 172 -5.34 9.82 -2.18
C GLU A 172 -6.54 10.58 -1.60
N GLU A 173 -6.35 11.79 -1.08
CA GLU A 173 -7.45 12.60 -0.58
C GLU A 173 -8.32 13.16 -1.72
N VAL A 174 -7.69 13.54 -2.83
CA VAL A 174 -8.41 13.93 -4.07
C VAL A 174 -9.30 12.79 -4.55
N ASP A 175 -8.73 11.58 -4.68
CA ASP A 175 -9.46 10.39 -5.12
C ASP A 175 -10.58 10.02 -4.13
N ARG A 176 -10.32 10.07 -2.81
CA ARG A 176 -11.32 9.78 -1.78
C ARG A 176 -12.51 10.73 -1.84
N ARG A 177 -12.27 12.04 -2.02
CA ARG A 177 -13.34 13.04 -2.15
C ARG A 177 -14.12 12.86 -3.44
N ALA A 178 -13.43 12.61 -4.56
CA ALA A 178 -14.05 12.35 -5.85
C ALA A 178 -14.95 11.11 -5.81
N PHE A 179 -14.46 10.00 -5.24
CA PHE A 179 -15.21 8.75 -5.12
C PHE A 179 -16.44 8.91 -4.22
N LYS A 180 -16.28 9.61 -3.08
CA LYS A 180 -17.42 9.90 -2.19
C LYS A 180 -18.52 10.68 -2.91
N ALA A 181 -18.16 11.70 -3.69
CA ALA A 181 -19.13 12.49 -4.45
C ALA A 181 -19.91 11.64 -5.47
N VAL A 182 -19.20 10.80 -6.26
CA VAL A 182 -19.85 9.89 -7.22
C VAL A 182 -20.78 8.92 -6.51
N LYS A 183 -20.38 8.36 -5.37
CA LYS A 183 -21.21 7.45 -4.57
C LYS A 183 -22.46 8.13 -4.01
N ASP A 184 -22.30 9.29 -3.39
CA ASP A 184 -23.40 10.02 -2.76
C ASP A 184 -24.43 10.51 -3.81
N ILE A 185 -23.96 10.95 -4.98
CA ILE A 185 -24.84 11.43 -6.06
C ILE A 185 -25.49 10.27 -6.81
N SER A 186 -24.79 9.15 -7.04
CA SER A 186 -25.36 7.98 -7.73
C SER A 186 -26.47 7.29 -6.93
N ALA A 187 -26.52 7.47 -5.61
CA ALA A 187 -27.61 7.02 -4.75
C ALA A 187 -28.91 7.83 -4.91
N LEU A 188 -28.87 8.99 -5.56
CA LEU A 188 -30.06 9.81 -5.81
C LEU A 188 -30.83 9.33 -7.06
N PRO A 189 -32.13 9.66 -7.20
CA PRO A 189 -32.87 9.47 -8.45
C PRO A 189 -32.19 10.18 -9.63
N LYS A 190 -32.24 9.58 -10.82
CA LYS A 190 -31.52 10.08 -12.02
C LYS A 190 -31.89 11.51 -12.37
N GLU A 191 -33.13 11.92 -12.09
CA GLU A 191 -33.65 13.28 -12.35
C GLU A 191 -32.92 14.34 -11.51
N LYS A 192 -32.32 13.95 -10.38
CA LYS A 192 -31.63 14.86 -9.45
C LYS A 192 -30.10 14.87 -9.63
N HIS A 193 -29.55 14.05 -10.52
CA HIS A 193 -28.10 13.89 -10.64
C HIS A 193 -27.39 15.18 -11.05
N GLU A 194 -27.85 15.87 -12.10
CA GLU A 194 -27.17 17.08 -12.58
C GLU A 194 -27.24 18.21 -11.57
N THR A 195 -28.40 18.45 -10.95
CA THR A 195 -28.54 19.47 -9.90
C THR A 195 -27.64 19.18 -8.69
N ALA A 196 -27.58 17.92 -8.25
CA ALA A 196 -26.70 17.53 -7.14
C ALA A 196 -25.20 17.70 -7.50
N TRP A 197 -24.81 17.45 -8.76
CA TRP A 197 -23.45 17.69 -9.24
C TRP A 197 -23.07 19.17 -9.24
N GLU A 198 -23.96 20.05 -9.68
CA GLU A 198 -23.73 21.49 -9.67
C GLU A 198 -23.62 22.05 -8.24
N GLU A 199 -24.53 21.65 -7.36
CA GLU A 199 -24.50 22.04 -5.95
C GLU A 199 -23.21 21.56 -5.26
N TRP A 200 -22.80 20.32 -5.52
CA TRP A 200 -21.55 19.77 -5.00
C TRP A 200 -20.33 20.53 -5.52
N ARG A 201 -20.25 20.86 -6.83
CA ARG A 201 -19.15 21.65 -7.40
C ARG A 201 -19.08 23.05 -6.79
N LYS A 202 -20.24 23.68 -6.57
CA LYS A 202 -20.34 24.99 -5.91
C LYS A 202 -19.81 24.93 -4.48
N LYS A 203 -20.23 23.91 -3.71
CA LYS A 203 -19.76 23.68 -2.34
C LYS A 203 -18.26 23.39 -2.30
N LEU A 204 -17.75 22.57 -3.21
CA LEU A 204 -16.34 22.23 -3.28
C LEU A 204 -15.46 23.48 -3.49
N ARG A 205 -15.86 24.39 -4.39
CA ARG A 205 -15.14 25.67 -4.63
C ARG A 205 -15.11 26.59 -3.41
N THR A 206 -16.05 26.44 -2.47
CA THR A 206 -16.04 27.20 -1.20
C THR A 206 -15.17 26.55 -0.13
N GLU A 207 -14.95 25.23 -0.19
CA GLU A 207 -14.23 24.48 0.84
C GLU A 207 -12.73 24.33 0.55
N VAL A 208 -12.33 24.28 -0.72
CA VAL A 208 -10.93 24.05 -1.12
C VAL A 208 -10.47 25.10 -2.15
N PRO A 209 -9.15 25.36 -2.24
CA PRO A 209 -8.60 26.28 -3.23
C PRO A 209 -9.06 25.95 -4.66
N PRO A 210 -9.27 26.95 -5.54
CA PRO A 210 -9.89 26.75 -6.86
C PRO A 210 -9.21 25.67 -7.72
N LEU A 211 -7.87 25.66 -7.76
CA LEU A 211 -7.08 24.66 -8.51
C LEU A 211 -7.34 23.23 -8.01
N VAL A 212 -7.44 23.05 -6.69
CA VAL A 212 -7.70 21.74 -6.08
C VAL A 212 -9.16 21.32 -6.29
N ALA A 213 -10.10 22.27 -6.23
CA ALA A 213 -11.51 22.02 -6.54
C ALA A 213 -11.68 21.51 -7.97
N GLU A 214 -10.98 22.11 -8.93
CA GLU A 214 -11.00 21.69 -10.35
C GLU A 214 -10.43 20.28 -10.54
N GLU A 215 -9.33 19.95 -9.87
CA GLU A 215 -8.73 18.62 -9.95
C GLU A 215 -9.65 17.53 -9.39
N ILE A 216 -10.23 17.75 -8.21
CA ILE A 216 -11.22 16.83 -7.61
C ILE A 216 -12.44 16.70 -8.52
N ALA A 217 -12.95 17.81 -9.07
CA ALA A 217 -14.12 17.78 -9.95
C ALA A 217 -13.85 17.01 -11.25
N LYS A 218 -12.70 17.22 -11.88
CA LYS A 218 -12.27 16.49 -13.07
C LYS A 218 -12.14 15.00 -12.80
N ARG A 219 -11.54 14.63 -11.65
CA ARG A 219 -11.40 13.23 -11.26
C ARG A 219 -12.74 12.54 -11.01
N ALA A 220 -13.66 13.24 -10.35
CA ALA A 220 -15.00 12.73 -10.09
C ALA A 220 -15.80 12.54 -11.38
N GLU A 221 -15.61 13.40 -12.38
CA GLU A 221 -16.22 13.29 -13.71
C GLU A 221 -15.69 12.08 -14.49
N THR A 222 -14.37 11.83 -14.46
CA THR A 222 -13.78 10.60 -15.03
C THR A 222 -14.35 9.35 -14.37
N LEU A 223 -14.50 9.34 -13.04
CA LEU A 223 -15.09 8.19 -12.33
C LEU A 223 -16.57 7.99 -12.69
N ARG A 224 -17.32 9.09 -12.88
CA ARG A 224 -18.72 9.06 -13.33
C ARG A 224 -18.87 8.44 -14.71
N THR A 225 -17.98 8.76 -15.66
CA THR A 225 -18.03 8.19 -17.01
C THR A 225 -17.67 6.71 -17.03
N MET A 226 -16.74 6.26 -16.18
CA MET A 226 -16.39 4.85 -16.05
C MET A 226 -17.48 3.99 -15.40
N ALA A 227 -18.37 4.59 -14.60
CA ALA A 227 -19.45 3.89 -13.90
C ALA A 227 -20.75 3.76 -14.72
N ARG A 228 -20.83 4.36 -15.90
CA ARG A 228 -21.96 4.26 -16.84
C ARG A 228 -21.75 3.11 -17.81
#